data_AF-A0A1X7ST17-F1
#
_entry.id   AF-A0A1X7ST17-F1
#
_cell.length_a   1.000
_cell.length_b   1.000
_cell.length_c   1.000
_cell.angle_alpha   90.00
_cell.angle_beta   90.00
_cell.angle_gamma   90.00
#
_symmetry.space_group_name_H-M   'P 1'
#
loop_
_entity.id
_entity.type
_entity.pdbx_description
1 polymer ?
#
loop_
_entity_poly.entity_id
_entity_poly.type
_entity_poly.pdbx_seq_one_letter_code
_entity_poly.pdbx_strand_id
1 'polypeptide(L)'
;SVTSEAAVAVNFLKEASPLSSIHDVYAHLHGAQKCFPDILTVLQIAMTIGITTASAERSFSSLRRLKSYLRSTMSQERLNHLSLLHIERDLSTKLWDCLDEVVIKFADSHKNSRVLLR
;
A
#
# COMPACT_ATOMS: atom_id res chain seq x y z
N SER A 1 -21.89 12.63 -25.34
CA SER A 1 -20.45 12.48 -25.60
C SER A 1 -19.68 12.87 -24.36
N VAL A 2 -18.56 12.23 -24.04
CA VAL A 2 -17.74 12.48 -22.82
C VAL A 2 -17.50 13.98 -22.53
N THR A 3 -17.47 14.83 -23.56
CA THR A 3 -17.38 16.28 -23.45
C THR A 3 -18.62 16.96 -22.83
N SER A 4 -19.83 16.49 -23.11
CA SER A 4 -21.06 16.98 -22.49
C SER A 4 -21.17 16.51 -21.03
N GLU A 5 -20.74 15.28 -20.76
CA GLU A 5 -20.64 14.73 -19.41
C GLU A 5 -19.65 15.53 -18.55
N ALA A 6 -18.47 15.85 -19.09
CA ALA A 6 -17.47 16.68 -18.43
C ALA A 6 -17.96 18.11 -18.16
N ALA A 7 -18.67 18.72 -19.11
CA ALA A 7 -19.24 20.05 -18.92
C ALA A 7 -20.29 20.08 -17.79
N VAL A 8 -21.15 19.07 -17.72
CA VAL A 8 -22.16 18.96 -16.65
C VAL A 8 -21.50 18.67 -15.31
N ALA A 9 -20.52 17.77 -15.26
CA ALA A 9 -19.77 17.48 -14.03
C ALA A 9 -19.06 18.71 -13.48
N VAL A 10 -18.42 19.52 -14.35
CA VAL A 10 -17.76 20.77 -13.93
C VAL A 10 -18.75 21.78 -13.37
N ASN A 11 -19.94 21.91 -13.97
CA ASN A 11 -20.98 22.79 -13.42
C ASN A 11 -21.50 22.28 -12.08
N PHE A 12 -21.71 20.97 -11.95
CA PHE A 12 -22.13 20.33 -10.71
C PHE A 12 -21.12 20.53 -9.57
N LEU A 13 -19.82 20.48 -9.89
CA LEU A 13 -18.74 20.72 -8.94
C LEU A 13 -18.55 22.20 -8.57
N LYS A 14 -19.00 23.15 -9.40
CA LYS A 14 -18.95 24.59 -9.09
C LYS A 14 -20.03 25.00 -8.09
N GLU A 15 -21.18 24.32 -8.12
CA GLU A 15 -22.26 24.55 -7.15
C GLU A 15 -21.90 23.98 -5.75
N ALA A 16 -21.11 22.91 -5.73
CA ALA A 16 -20.55 22.35 -4.51
C ALA A 16 -19.31 23.15 -4.05
N SER A 17 -19.46 24.00 -3.03
CA SER A 17 -18.32 24.70 -2.40
C SER A 17 -18.08 24.20 -0.97
N PRO A 18 -16.82 24.05 -0.50
CA PRO A 18 -15.55 23.96 -1.23
C PRO A 18 -15.04 22.50 -1.31
N LEU A 19 -14.52 22.10 -2.46
CA LEU A 19 -13.81 20.82 -2.61
C LEU A 19 -12.33 21.05 -2.33
N SER A 20 -11.85 20.50 -1.22
CA SER A 20 -10.47 20.67 -0.76
C SER A 20 -9.55 19.53 -1.24
N SER A 21 -10.12 18.35 -1.42
CA SER A 21 -9.40 17.13 -1.79
C SER A 21 -10.02 16.46 -3.02
N ILE A 22 -9.18 15.78 -3.80
CA ILE A 22 -9.61 14.88 -4.88
C ILE A 22 -10.58 13.82 -4.35
N HIS A 23 -10.44 13.41 -3.09
CA HIS A 23 -11.38 12.49 -2.44
C HIS A 23 -12.79 13.09 -2.31
N ASP A 24 -12.87 14.39 -2.00
CA ASP A 24 -14.15 15.09 -1.91
C ASP A 24 -14.82 15.18 -3.29
N VAL A 25 -14.03 15.43 -4.34
CA VAL A 25 -14.49 15.41 -5.75
C VAL A 25 -15.07 14.05 -6.11
N TYR A 26 -14.35 12.98 -5.74
CA TYR A 26 -14.80 11.62 -6.00
C TYR A 26 -16.10 11.30 -5.24
N ALA A 27 -16.18 11.63 -3.95
CA ALA A 27 -17.36 11.40 -3.12
C ALA A 27 -18.61 12.14 -3.65
N HIS A 28 -18.42 13.38 -4.13
CA HIS A 28 -19.51 14.19 -4.66
C HIS A 28 -20.04 13.64 -6.00
N LEU A 29 -19.14 13.23 -6.89
CA LEU A 29 -19.52 12.64 -8.19
C LEU A 29 -20.06 11.21 -8.05
N HIS A 30 -19.64 10.48 -7.01
CA HIS A 30 -20.12 9.13 -6.75
C HIS A 30 -21.64 9.08 -6.50
N GLY A 31 -22.23 10.13 -5.88
CA GLY A 31 -23.68 10.25 -5.71
C GLY A 31 -24.46 10.27 -7.03
N ALA A 32 -23.82 10.68 -8.12
CA ALA A 32 -24.37 10.73 -9.48
C ALA A 32 -23.62 9.78 -10.45
N GLN A 33 -23.15 8.63 -9.95
CA GLN A 33 -22.33 7.69 -10.74
C GLN A 33 -22.95 7.26 -12.07
N LYS A 34 -24.28 7.15 -12.14
CA LYS A 34 -24.99 6.78 -13.37
C LYS A 34 -24.92 7.85 -14.46
N CYS A 35 -24.69 9.11 -14.08
CA CYS A 35 -24.58 10.24 -14.99
C CYS A 35 -23.14 10.47 -15.46
N PHE A 36 -22.14 10.00 -14.69
CA PHE A 36 -20.73 10.28 -14.92
C PHE A 36 -19.81 9.02 -14.89
N PRO A 37 -20.12 7.93 -15.63
CA PRO A 37 -19.36 6.69 -15.55
C PRO A 37 -17.91 6.82 -16.03
N ASP A 38 -17.67 7.58 -17.11
CA ASP A 38 -16.35 7.69 -17.73
C ASP A 38 -15.42 8.55 -16.87
N ILE A 39 -15.94 9.66 -16.33
CA ILE A 39 -15.19 10.57 -15.45
C ILE A 39 -14.77 9.87 -14.15
N LEU A 40 -15.68 9.11 -13.55
CA LEU A 40 -15.37 8.37 -12.32
C LEU A 40 -14.29 7.31 -12.54
N THR A 41 -14.32 6.62 -13.68
CA THR A 41 -13.32 5.60 -14.02
C THR A 41 -11.93 6.24 -14.17
N VAL A 42 -11.83 7.37 -14.88
CA VAL A 42 -10.57 8.10 -15.03
C VAL A 42 -10.06 8.62 -13.69
N LEU A 43 -10.96 9.15 -12.85
CA LEU A 43 -10.60 9.65 -11.52
C LEU A 43 -10.11 8.53 -10.60
N GLN A 44 -10.72 7.34 -10.65
CA GLN A 44 -10.25 6.15 -9.93
C GLN A 44 -8.86 5.74 -10.38
N ILE A 45 -8.60 5.71 -11.70
CA ILE A 45 -7.27 5.38 -12.23
C ILE A 45 -6.23 6.39 -11.75
N ALA A 46 -6.53 7.69 -11.84
CA ALA A 46 -5.63 8.75 -11.39
C ALA A 46 -5.32 8.65 -9.88
N MET A 47 -6.34 8.42 -9.05
CA MET A 47 -6.15 8.20 -7.61
C MET A 47 -5.32 6.95 -7.33
N THR A 48 -5.58 5.84 -8.05
CA THR A 48 -4.83 4.59 -7.89
C THR A 48 -3.37 4.77 -8.28
N ILE A 49 -3.08 5.50 -9.35
CA ILE A 49 -1.71 5.84 -9.73
C ILE A 49 -1.02 6.64 -8.63
N GLY A 50 -1.68 7.68 -8.08
CA GLY A 50 -1.12 8.46 -6.97
C GLY A 50 -0.86 7.64 -5.70
N ILE A 51 -1.75 6.69 -5.38
CA ILE A 51 -1.58 5.80 -4.22
C ILE A 51 -0.44 4.81 -4.47
N THR A 52 -0.33 4.27 -5.69
CA THR A 52 0.73 3.30 -6.04
C THR A 52 2.11 3.96 -6.05
N THR A 53 2.25 5.20 -6.54
CA THR A 53 3.52 5.93 -6.49
C THR A 53 3.96 6.19 -5.05
N ALA A 54 3.08 6.72 -4.20
CA ALA A 54 3.39 6.95 -2.78
C ALA A 54 3.71 5.63 -2.03
N SER A 55 3.03 4.53 -2.38
CA SER A 55 3.33 3.20 -1.83
C SER A 55 4.70 2.68 -2.29
N ALA A 56 5.03 2.85 -3.57
CA ALA A 56 6.32 2.47 -4.12
C ALA A 56 7.46 3.28 -3.47
N GLU A 57 7.31 4.59 -3.33
CA GLU A 57 8.28 5.46 -2.65
C GLU A 57 8.51 5.03 -1.20
N ARG A 58 7.43 4.77 -0.44
CA ARG A 58 7.54 4.23 0.93
C ARG A 58 8.23 2.88 0.96
N SER A 59 7.93 2.00 0.01
CA SER A 59 8.53 0.66 -0.10
C SER A 59 10.03 0.74 -0.43
N PHE A 60 10.43 1.55 -1.42
CA PHE A 60 11.84 1.76 -1.78
C PHE A 60 12.63 2.47 -0.68
N SER A 61 12.02 3.45 0.01
CA SER A 61 12.61 4.08 1.20
C SER A 61 12.88 3.06 2.30
N SER A 62 11.95 2.14 2.53
CA SER A 62 12.10 1.04 3.49
C SER A 62 13.17 0.04 3.07
N LEU A 63 13.18 -0.37 1.80
CA LEU A 63 14.20 -1.23 1.22
C LEU A 63 15.60 -0.61 1.33
N ARG A 64 15.73 0.70 1.15
CA ARG A 64 17.00 1.41 1.31
C ARG A 64 17.51 1.38 2.76
N ARG A 65 16.62 1.38 3.75
CA ARG A 65 17.00 1.19 5.17
C ARG A 65 17.41 -0.25 5.47
N LEU A 66 16.70 -1.23 4.90
CA LEU A 66 17.00 -2.66 5.04
C LEU A 66 18.33 -3.04 4.38
N LYS A 67 18.54 -2.59 3.13
CA LYS A 67 19.76 -2.76 2.36
C LYS A 67 20.73 -1.61 2.66
N SER A 68 21.27 -1.62 3.87
CA SER A 68 22.35 -0.72 4.25
C SER A 68 23.64 -1.07 3.50
N TYR A 69 24.48 -0.08 3.19
CA TYR A 69 25.76 -0.25 2.50
C TYR A 69 26.67 -1.33 3.15
N LEU A 70 26.67 -1.42 4.49
CA LEU A 70 27.43 -2.43 5.26
C LEU A 70 26.88 -3.87 5.14
N ARG A 71 25.70 -4.06 4.54
CA ARG A 71 25.04 -5.36 4.30
C ARG A 71 24.98 -5.69 2.80
N SER A 72 26.06 -5.40 2.06
CA SER A 72 26.14 -5.58 0.61
C SER A 72 26.14 -7.04 0.15
N THR A 73 26.43 -8.00 1.03
CA THR A 73 26.57 -9.44 0.72
C THR A 73 25.30 -10.26 0.94
N MET A 74 24.15 -9.62 1.18
CA MET A 74 22.90 -10.30 1.47
C MET A 74 22.23 -10.90 0.22
N SER A 75 21.76 -12.15 0.29
CA SER A 75 21.00 -12.77 -0.80
C SER A 75 19.65 -12.06 -1.02
N GLN A 76 19.17 -12.08 -2.27
CA GLN A 76 17.87 -11.49 -2.63
C GLN A 76 16.71 -12.14 -1.89
N GLU A 77 16.77 -13.45 -1.68
CA GLU A 77 15.77 -14.21 -0.95
C GLU A 77 15.64 -13.71 0.50
N ARG A 78 16.76 -13.57 1.21
CA ARG A 78 16.77 -13.06 2.58
C ARG A 78 16.30 -11.59 2.61
N LEU A 79 16.67 -10.79 1.61
CA LEU A 79 16.22 -9.39 1.49
C LEU A 79 14.70 -9.31 1.33
N ASN A 80 14.13 -10.16 0.48
CA ASN A 80 12.69 -10.23 0.25
C ASN A 80 11.93 -10.58 1.54
N HIS A 81 12.39 -11.60 2.27
CA HIS A 81 11.81 -11.97 3.55
C HIS A 81 11.86 -10.83 4.59
N LEU A 82 13.00 -10.12 4.70
CA LEU A 82 13.10 -8.98 5.61
C LEU A 82 12.25 -7.79 5.16
N SER A 83 12.10 -7.56 3.85
CA SER A 83 11.24 -6.49 3.34
C SER A 83 9.77 -6.77 3.60
N LEU A 84 9.35 -8.03 3.47
CA LEU A 84 8.00 -8.46 3.80
C LEU A 84 7.70 -8.22 5.29
N LEU A 85 8.61 -8.64 6.18
CA LEU A 85 8.48 -8.37 7.63
C LEU A 85 8.47 -6.88 7.97
N HIS A 86 9.17 -6.04 7.21
CA HIS A 86 9.20 -4.60 7.45
C HIS A 86 7.94 -3.87 6.96
N ILE A 87 7.38 -4.31 5.84
CA ILE A 87 6.11 -3.80 5.31
C ILE A 87 4.98 -4.22 6.24
N GLU A 88 4.94 -5.51 6.60
CA GLU A 88 4.00 -6.10 7.55
C GLU A 88 4.51 -5.98 8.99
N ARG A 89 4.99 -4.79 9.36
CA ARG A 89 5.56 -4.57 10.69
C ARG A 89 4.54 -4.88 11.77
N ASP A 90 3.28 -4.47 11.60
CA ASP A 90 2.23 -4.64 12.61
C ASP A 90 1.99 -6.13 12.94
N LEU A 91 1.92 -6.97 11.90
CA LEU A 91 1.83 -8.42 12.04
C LEU A 91 3.11 -8.99 12.65
N SER A 92 4.26 -8.50 12.22
CA SER A 92 5.56 -8.92 12.77
C SER A 92 5.67 -8.60 14.25
N THR A 93 5.23 -7.43 14.72
CA THR A 93 5.19 -7.09 16.15
C THR A 93 4.29 -8.03 16.94
N LYS A 94 3.11 -8.36 16.41
CA LYS A 94 2.23 -9.35 17.05
C LYS A 94 2.88 -10.73 17.14
N LEU A 95 3.63 -11.13 16.11
CA LEU A 95 4.43 -12.35 16.11
C LEU A 95 5.58 -12.30 17.13
N TRP A 96 6.17 -11.12 17.36
CA TRP A 96 7.19 -10.92 18.39
C TRP A 96 6.60 -11.06 19.80
N ASP A 97 5.36 -10.61 20.01
CA ASP A 97 4.67 -10.73 21.31
C ASP A 97 4.40 -12.21 21.68
N CYS A 98 4.21 -13.08 20.69
CA CYS A 98 4.00 -14.53 20.87
C CYS A 98 5.18 -15.38 20.36
N LEU A 99 6.41 -14.85 20.45
CA LEU A 99 7.60 -15.50 19.88
C LEU A 99 7.77 -16.95 20.33
N ASP A 100 7.45 -17.27 21.59
CA ASP A 100 7.58 -18.62 22.14
C ASP A 100 6.73 -19.64 21.38
N GLU A 101 5.48 -19.28 21.02
CA GLU A 101 4.61 -20.15 20.24
C GLU A 101 5.14 -20.36 18.81
N VAL A 102 5.73 -19.30 18.23
CA VAL A 102 6.33 -19.35 16.90
C VAL A 102 7.56 -20.27 16.91
N VAL A 103 8.40 -20.17 17.94
CA VAL A 103 9.59 -21.01 18.10
C VAL A 103 9.21 -22.47 18.29
N ILE A 104 8.21 -22.76 19.13
CA ILE A 104 7.70 -24.13 19.35
C ILE A 104 7.14 -24.71 18.05
N LYS A 105 6.26 -23.98 17.35
CA LYS A 105 5.71 -24.42 16.05
C LYS A 105 6.80 -24.64 15.01
N PHE A 106 7.82 -23.77 14.97
CA PHE A 106 8.93 -23.92 14.05
C PHE A 106 9.75 -25.18 14.35
N ALA A 107 10.03 -25.44 15.64
CA ALA A 107 10.75 -26.63 16.10
C ALA A 107 9.98 -27.92 15.79
N ASP A 108 8.67 -27.93 16.01
CA ASP A 108 7.80 -29.08 15.68
C ASP A 108 7.75 -29.35 14.17
N SER A 109 7.68 -28.28 13.36
CA SER A 109 7.62 -28.38 11.90
C SER A 109 8.96 -28.73 11.26
N HIS A 110 10.09 -28.41 11.90
CA HIS A 110 11.43 -28.66 11.38
C HIS A 110 12.29 -29.41 12.42
N LYS A 111 12.22 -30.74 12.39
CA LYS A 111 12.93 -31.67 13.30
C LYS A 111 14.47 -31.59 13.30
N ASN A 112 15.10 -30.68 12.53
CA ASN A 112 16.56 -30.62 12.36
C ASN A 112 17.17 -29.19 12.30
N SER A 113 16.55 -28.20 12.94
CA SER A 113 16.99 -26.80 12.84
C SER A 113 17.83 -26.37 14.05
N ARG A 114 19.17 -26.43 13.94
CA ARG A 114 20.06 -25.76 14.91
C ARG A 114 20.00 -24.25 14.69
N VAL A 115 19.29 -23.54 15.57
CA VAL A 115 19.39 -22.07 15.65
C VAL A 115 20.45 -21.75 16.69
N LEU A 116 21.68 -21.47 16.24
CA LEU A 116 22.72 -20.93 17.10
C LEU A 116 22.42 -19.46 17.38
N LEU A 117 21.83 -19.19 18.54
CA LEU A 117 21.78 -17.84 19.10
C LEU A 117 23.16 -17.55 19.70
N ARG A 118 23.94 -16.70 19.04
CA ARG A 118 25.20 -16.15 19.56
C ARG A 118 24.97 -14.73 20.04
#